data_AF-A0A963N229-F1
#
_entry.id   AF-A0A963N229-F1
#
_cell.length_a   1.000
_cell.length_b   1.000
_cell.length_c   1.000
_cell.angle_alpha   90.00
_cell.angle_beta   90.00
_cell.angle_gamma   90.00
#
_symmetry.space_group_name_H-M   'P 1'
#
loop_
_entity.id
_entity.type
_entity.pdbx_description
1 polymer ?
#
loop_
_entity_poly.entity_id
_entity_poly.type
_entity_poly.pdbx_seq_one_letter_code
_entity_poly.pdbx_strand_id
1 'polypeptide(L)'
;MKRFYTDWEQFEHRPVTRFTDPSLQNVFAEPGIIPNANNLTALLQAAETGRNGDREARIRAACIYLHFAQNGIRPNGLSVAQCYHRAGNELRGLDVLDKSAQCYFAAAAVIMDAAAGNNPADPPLDMETLDFALRSAARAKAMYATIGIDERADEAHRLQLELRRKRYASRGEWTGYILLVWRVLTGYGTSVQRWFGWLLGTLLFFSLAYGALYAGGAITLANDADFSIATAPYLAVINLVAFGAYTQIVPKGALAEGLLMLQALVSFILLGTGFTFLTRR
;
A
#
# COMPACT_ATOMS: atom_id res chain seq x y z
N MET A 1 -20.12 8.47 10.64
CA MET A 1 -19.53 8.75 9.31
C MET A 1 -18.50 7.66 9.02
N LYS A 2 -18.86 6.62 8.25
CA LYS A 2 -17.89 5.58 7.87
C LYS A 2 -16.87 6.24 6.94
N ARG A 3 -15.61 6.39 7.38
CA ARG A 3 -14.53 6.80 6.49
C ARG A 3 -14.48 5.78 5.36
N PHE A 4 -14.64 6.23 4.11
CA PHE A 4 -14.37 5.44 2.92
C PHE A 4 -12.85 5.25 2.83
N TYR A 5 -12.31 4.40 3.70
CA TYR A 5 -10.93 3.95 3.57
C TYR A 5 -10.86 3.09 2.31
N THR A 6 -10.05 3.52 1.37
CA THR A 6 -9.69 2.64 0.25
C THR A 6 -8.84 1.49 0.79
N ASP A 7 -8.97 0.27 0.24
CA ASP A 7 -8.22 -0.96 0.63
C ASP A 7 -6.67 -0.81 0.67
N TRP A 8 -6.16 0.38 0.33
CA TRP A 8 -4.75 0.72 0.22
C TRP A 8 -4.20 1.47 1.44
N GLU A 9 -5.06 1.78 2.42
CA GLU A 9 -4.70 2.54 3.61
C GLU A 9 -4.77 1.72 4.90
N GLN A 10 -5.32 0.51 4.83
CA GLN A 10 -5.42 -0.39 5.97
C GLN A 10 -4.55 -1.61 5.71
N PHE A 11 -3.35 -1.59 6.25
CA PHE A 11 -2.52 -2.78 6.32
C PHE A 11 -2.97 -3.54 7.57
N GLU A 12 -4.03 -4.33 7.47
CA GLU A 12 -4.55 -5.06 8.62
C GLU A 12 -3.51 -6.10 9.07
N HIS A 13 -2.97 -5.92 10.28
CA HIS A 13 -2.08 -6.90 10.88
C HIS A 13 -2.93 -8.06 11.45
N ARG A 14 -3.01 -9.16 10.71
CA ARG A 14 -3.76 -10.34 11.16
C ARG A 14 -2.99 -11.07 12.26
N PRO A 15 -3.62 -11.44 13.39
CA PRO A 15 -2.94 -12.18 14.44
C PRO A 15 -2.56 -13.58 13.94
N VAL A 16 -1.33 -13.99 14.27
CA VAL A 16 -0.84 -15.35 14.01
C VAL A 16 -1.42 -16.29 15.06
N THR A 17 -2.48 -17.02 14.70
CA THR A 17 -3.25 -17.84 15.65
C THR A 17 -3.08 -19.35 15.47
N ARG A 18 -2.54 -19.79 14.34
CA ARG A 18 -2.42 -21.21 13.98
C ARG A 18 -1.10 -21.52 13.32
N PHE A 19 -0.50 -22.63 13.72
CA PHE A 19 0.71 -23.20 13.16
C PHE A 19 0.43 -24.61 12.63
N THR A 20 1.11 -24.95 11.53
CA THR A 20 1.05 -26.30 10.96
C THR A 20 1.92 -27.28 11.73
N ASP A 21 3.02 -26.81 12.33
CA ASP A 21 3.89 -27.61 13.21
C ASP A 21 3.21 -27.85 14.57
N PRO A 22 2.91 -29.10 14.96
CA PRO A 22 2.26 -29.41 16.24
C PRO A 22 3.08 -28.99 17.46
N SER A 23 4.42 -29.05 17.39
CA SER A 23 5.28 -28.66 18.51
C SER A 23 5.13 -27.18 18.81
N LEU A 24 5.09 -26.37 17.75
CA LEU A 24 4.92 -24.92 17.83
C LEU A 24 3.49 -24.56 18.26
N GLN A 25 2.48 -25.26 17.72
CA GLN A 25 1.09 -25.06 18.13
C GLN A 25 0.85 -25.39 19.61
N ASN A 26 1.47 -26.46 20.12
CA ASN A 26 1.35 -26.87 21.51
C ASN A 26 1.97 -25.83 22.45
N VAL A 27 3.18 -25.35 22.13
CA VAL A 27 3.83 -24.29 22.91
C VAL A 27 3.02 -22.99 22.83
N PHE A 28 2.53 -22.61 21.65
CA PHE A 28 1.73 -21.39 21.49
C PHE A 28 0.44 -21.40 22.34
N ALA A 29 -0.18 -22.58 22.50
CA ALA A 29 -1.38 -22.76 23.31
C ALA A 29 -1.10 -22.95 24.81
N GLU A 30 0.16 -23.06 25.24
CA GLU A 30 0.53 -23.30 26.63
C GLU A 30 0.14 -22.09 27.51
N PRO A 31 -0.69 -22.27 28.56
CA PRO A 31 -1.12 -21.17 29.41
C PRO A 31 0.04 -20.44 30.09
N GLY A 32 1.13 -21.16 30.37
CA GLY A 32 2.31 -20.65 31.07
C GLY A 32 3.07 -19.56 30.30
N ILE A 33 2.92 -19.49 28.98
CA ILE A 33 3.57 -18.46 28.15
C ILE A 33 2.66 -17.27 27.82
N ILE A 34 1.40 -17.31 28.28
CA ILE A 34 0.49 -16.18 28.12
C ILE A 34 0.87 -15.12 29.16
N PRO A 35 1.19 -13.89 28.72
CA PRO A 35 1.68 -12.84 29.58
C PRO A 35 0.58 -12.28 30.48
N ASN A 36 0.91 -12.15 31.76
CA ASN A 36 0.11 -11.51 32.80
C ASN A 36 1.03 -10.67 33.71
N ALA A 37 0.43 -9.96 34.67
CA ALA A 37 1.16 -9.05 35.56
C ALA A 37 2.28 -9.74 36.37
N ASN A 38 2.15 -11.05 36.65
CA ASN A 38 3.04 -11.78 37.54
C ASN A 38 4.19 -12.49 36.82
N ASN A 39 4.05 -12.79 35.53
CA ASN A 39 5.04 -13.56 34.77
C ASN A 39 5.77 -12.74 33.68
N LEU A 40 5.44 -11.45 33.50
CA LEU A 40 5.97 -10.63 32.41
C LEU A 40 7.50 -10.64 32.31
N THR A 41 8.18 -10.33 33.43
CA THR A 41 9.64 -10.23 33.49
C THR A 41 10.29 -11.60 33.27
N ALA A 42 9.73 -12.65 33.87
CA ALA A 42 10.22 -14.02 33.71
C ALA A 42 10.07 -14.51 32.26
N LEU A 43 8.94 -14.21 31.61
CA LEU A 43 8.72 -14.54 30.20
C LEU A 43 9.66 -13.78 29.28
N LEU A 44 9.90 -12.49 29.53
CA LEU A 44 10.87 -11.73 28.73
C LEU A 44 12.27 -12.33 28.86
N GLN A 45 12.72 -12.62 30.09
CA GLN A 45 14.03 -13.22 30.33
C GLN A 45 14.15 -14.61 29.68
N ALA A 46 13.11 -15.44 29.78
CA ALA A 46 13.05 -16.74 29.12
C ALA A 46 13.12 -16.62 27.60
N ALA A 47 12.38 -15.66 27.02
CA ALA A 47 12.43 -15.40 25.59
C ALA A 47 13.82 -14.94 25.15
N GLU A 48 14.44 -13.99 25.86
CA GLU A 48 15.77 -13.47 25.52
C GLU A 48 16.86 -14.53 25.60
N THR A 49 16.82 -15.38 26.64
CA THR A 49 17.75 -16.51 26.80
C THR A 49 17.54 -17.55 25.69
N GLY A 50 16.29 -17.81 25.32
CA GLY A 50 15.94 -18.83 24.33
C GLY A 50 16.31 -18.49 22.88
N ARG A 51 16.56 -17.22 22.53
CA ARG A 51 16.91 -16.80 21.16
C ARG A 51 18.17 -17.46 20.61
N ASN A 52 19.14 -17.69 21.49
CA ASN A 52 20.42 -18.33 21.16
C ASN A 52 20.44 -19.80 21.61
N GLY A 53 19.29 -20.34 22.04
CA GLY A 53 19.15 -21.70 22.52
C GLY A 53 18.93 -22.71 21.40
N ASP A 54 18.52 -23.90 21.81
CA ASP A 54 18.11 -24.98 20.91
C ASP A 54 16.77 -24.68 20.22
N ARG A 55 16.33 -25.60 19.36
CA ARG A 55 15.07 -25.46 18.60
C ARG A 55 13.87 -25.20 19.53
N GLU A 56 13.79 -25.89 20.66
CA GLU A 56 12.67 -25.77 21.60
C GLU A 56 12.67 -24.41 22.30
N ALA A 57 13.82 -23.95 22.76
CA ALA A 57 13.98 -22.64 23.37
C ALA A 57 13.62 -21.51 22.39
N ARG A 58 13.97 -21.67 21.10
CA ARG A 58 13.61 -20.72 20.04
C ARG A 58 12.12 -20.74 19.71
N ILE A 59 11.47 -21.91 19.71
CA ILE A 59 10.02 -22.02 19.58
C ILE A 59 9.34 -21.25 20.72
N ARG A 60 9.77 -21.49 21.96
CA ARG A 60 9.23 -20.83 23.14
C ARG A 60 9.43 -19.31 23.08
N ALA A 61 10.63 -18.86 22.70
CA ALA A 61 10.91 -17.42 22.50
C ALA A 61 10.00 -16.79 21.42
N ALA A 62 9.80 -17.47 20.29
CA ALA A 62 8.92 -17.01 19.22
C ALA A 62 7.48 -16.81 19.71
N CYS A 63 6.93 -17.80 20.42
CA CYS A 63 5.57 -17.76 20.96
C CYS A 63 5.38 -16.68 22.03
N ILE A 64 6.37 -16.50 22.92
CA ILE A 64 6.32 -15.44 23.94
C ILE A 64 6.28 -14.05 23.28
N TYR A 65 7.15 -13.78 22.30
CA TYR A 65 7.14 -12.50 21.59
C TYR A 65 5.84 -12.27 20.82
N LEU A 66 5.25 -13.32 20.24
CA LEU A 66 3.94 -13.24 19.60
C LEU A 66 2.84 -12.87 20.60
N HIS A 67 2.81 -13.51 21.77
CA HIS A 67 1.83 -13.19 22.80
C HIS A 67 2.00 -11.77 23.32
N PHE A 68 3.23 -11.29 23.51
CA PHE A 68 3.44 -9.87 23.86
C PHE A 68 2.85 -8.95 22.78
N ALA A 69 3.09 -9.23 21.51
CA ALA A 69 2.60 -8.41 20.42
C ALA A 69 1.07 -8.43 20.29
N GLN A 70 0.46 -9.63 20.32
CA GLN A 70 -0.99 -9.80 20.14
C GLN A 70 -1.82 -9.26 21.31
N ASN A 71 -1.25 -9.25 22.52
CA ASN A 71 -1.90 -8.68 23.70
C ASN A 71 -1.54 -7.19 23.91
N GLY A 72 -0.80 -6.57 22.99
CA GLY A 72 -0.43 -5.15 23.08
C GLY A 72 0.55 -4.81 24.21
N ILE A 73 1.24 -5.82 24.75
CA ILE A 73 2.14 -5.69 25.90
C ILE A 73 3.52 -5.24 25.44
N ARG A 74 4.09 -4.27 26.18
CA ARG A 74 5.38 -3.63 25.87
C ARG A 74 6.44 -3.93 26.94
N PRO A 75 7.00 -5.15 26.94
CA PRO A 75 7.92 -5.59 27.99
C PRO A 75 9.25 -4.83 27.89
N ASN A 76 9.72 -4.26 29.00
CA ASN A 76 11.00 -3.54 29.08
C ASN A 76 11.19 -2.47 27.97
N GLY A 77 10.12 -1.73 27.65
CA GLY A 77 10.15 -0.69 26.62
C GLY A 77 10.09 -1.19 25.17
N LEU A 78 10.00 -2.50 24.93
CA LEU A 78 9.83 -3.03 23.58
C LEU A 78 8.46 -2.62 23.00
N SER A 79 8.48 -2.06 21.80
CA SER A 79 7.25 -1.79 21.06
C SER A 79 6.61 -3.09 20.57
N VAL A 80 5.29 -3.05 20.34
CA VAL A 80 4.53 -4.16 19.72
C VAL A 80 5.16 -4.58 18.38
N ALA A 81 5.62 -3.60 17.59
CA ALA A 81 6.30 -3.86 16.33
C ALA A 81 7.65 -4.60 16.52
N GLN A 82 8.42 -4.24 17.55
CA GLN A 82 9.64 -4.97 17.90
C GLN A 82 9.35 -6.39 18.38
N CYS A 83 8.27 -6.62 19.14
CA CYS A 83 7.84 -7.96 19.54
C CYS A 83 7.50 -8.82 18.31
N TYR A 84 6.67 -8.32 17.37
CA TYR A 84 6.40 -9.00 16.11
C TYR A 84 7.67 -9.29 15.32
N HIS A 85 8.57 -8.32 15.17
CA HIS A 85 9.82 -8.51 14.43
C HIS A 85 10.73 -9.56 15.08
N ARG A 86 10.82 -9.58 16.41
CA ARG A 86 11.60 -10.59 17.15
C ARG A 86 10.99 -11.99 16.98
N ALA A 87 9.66 -12.12 17.10
CA ALA A 87 8.98 -13.37 16.78
C ALA A 87 9.28 -13.84 15.35
N GLY A 88 9.23 -12.93 14.37
CA GLY A 88 9.58 -13.22 12.97
C GLY A 88 11.01 -13.73 12.81
N ASN A 89 11.99 -13.16 13.52
CA ASN A 89 13.37 -13.65 13.51
C ASN A 89 13.50 -15.09 14.02
N GLU A 90 12.82 -15.40 15.12
CA GLU A 90 12.88 -16.75 15.68
C GLU A 90 12.18 -17.77 14.79
N LEU A 91 10.97 -17.47 14.31
CA LEU A 91 10.24 -18.32 13.36
C LEU A 91 11.02 -18.54 12.05
N ARG A 92 11.75 -17.52 11.56
CA ARG A 92 12.60 -17.65 10.38
C ARG A 92 13.69 -18.69 10.59
N GLY A 93 14.37 -18.64 11.73
CA GLY A 93 15.44 -19.59 12.00
C GLY A 93 14.93 -20.98 12.39
N LEU A 94 13.62 -21.17 12.53
CA LEU A 94 12.93 -22.46 12.63
C LEU A 94 12.37 -22.92 11.26
N ASP A 95 12.67 -22.19 10.18
CA ASP A 95 12.17 -22.42 8.81
C ASP A 95 10.64 -22.33 8.66
N VAL A 96 9.96 -21.64 9.59
CA VAL A 96 8.51 -21.40 9.53
C VAL A 96 8.25 -20.10 8.76
N LEU A 97 8.58 -20.10 7.46
CA LEU A 97 8.67 -18.89 6.64
C LEU A 97 7.35 -18.13 6.48
N ASP A 98 6.21 -18.80 6.29
CA ASP A 98 4.90 -18.13 6.18
C ASP A 98 4.56 -17.31 7.44
N LYS A 99 4.76 -17.89 8.62
CA LYS A 99 4.45 -17.22 9.89
C LYS A 99 5.48 -16.17 10.24
N SER A 100 6.74 -16.39 9.87
CA SER A 100 7.78 -15.38 9.95
C SER A 100 7.44 -14.16 9.09
N ALA A 101 7.00 -14.36 7.84
CA ALA A 101 6.57 -13.30 6.94
C ALA A 101 5.38 -12.52 7.50
N GLN A 102 4.37 -13.21 8.05
CA GLN A 102 3.23 -12.59 8.74
C GLN A 102 3.68 -11.70 9.90
N CYS A 103 4.63 -12.16 10.72
CA CYS A 103 5.16 -11.36 11.82
C CYS A 103 5.90 -10.11 11.34
N TYR A 104 6.74 -10.21 10.31
CA TYR A 104 7.42 -9.04 9.76
C TYR A 104 6.45 -8.04 9.12
N PHE A 105 5.41 -8.52 8.44
CA PHE A 105 4.37 -7.69 7.89
C PHE A 105 3.63 -6.95 9.01
N ALA A 106 3.20 -7.67 10.05
CA ALA A 106 2.53 -7.11 11.22
C ALA A 106 3.39 -6.05 11.93
N ALA A 107 4.70 -6.27 12.06
CA ALA A 107 5.61 -5.29 12.64
C ALA A 107 5.62 -3.96 11.86
N ALA A 108 5.67 -4.02 10.53
CA ALA A 108 5.63 -2.84 9.67
C ALA A 108 4.25 -2.17 9.67
N ALA A 109 3.19 -2.97 9.62
CA ALA A 109 1.80 -2.52 9.61
C ALA A 109 1.44 -1.76 10.89
N VAL A 110 1.81 -2.27 12.07
CA VAL A 110 1.56 -1.60 13.36
C VAL A 110 2.18 -0.20 13.41
N ILE A 111 3.38 -0.02 12.86
CA ILE A 111 4.02 1.30 12.78
C ILE A 111 3.29 2.21 11.79
N MET A 112 2.86 1.65 10.67
CA MET A 112 2.12 2.39 9.65
C MET A 112 0.74 2.85 10.16
N ASP A 113 0.04 1.99 10.91
CA ASP A 113 -1.24 2.31 11.55
C ASP A 113 -1.08 3.41 12.60
N ALA A 114 -0.03 3.33 13.43
CA ALA A 114 0.31 4.40 14.36
C ALA A 114 0.57 5.73 13.63
N ALA A 115 1.19 5.68 12.44
CA ALA A 115 1.43 6.86 11.60
C ALA A 115 0.19 7.38 10.88
N ALA A 116 -0.85 6.57 10.71
CA ALA A 116 -2.12 6.93 10.08
C ALA A 116 -3.11 7.55 11.09
N GLY A 117 -2.96 7.22 12.38
CA GLY A 117 -3.71 7.82 13.48
C GLY A 117 -3.25 9.24 13.84
N ASN A 118 -2.06 9.64 13.40
CA ASN A 118 -1.50 10.96 13.66
C ASN A 118 -2.26 12.05 12.89
N ASN A 119 -2.71 13.08 13.59
CA ASN A 119 -3.16 14.32 12.98
C ASN A 119 -2.01 14.89 12.11
N PRO A 120 -2.29 15.64 11.04
CA PRO A 120 -1.23 16.32 10.26
C PRO A 120 -0.40 17.32 11.08
N ALA A 121 -0.80 17.61 12.31
CA ALA A 121 -0.07 18.42 13.29
C ALA A 121 0.82 17.60 14.25
N ASP A 122 0.68 16.27 14.28
CA ASP A 122 1.53 15.42 15.12
C ASP A 122 2.92 15.28 14.48
N PRO A 123 3.97 15.12 15.30
CA PRO A 123 5.33 15.01 14.80
C PRO A 123 5.43 13.82 13.83
N PRO A 124 6.18 13.98 12.72
CA PRO A 124 6.43 12.89 11.80
C PRO A 124 7.06 11.72 12.54
N LEU A 125 6.73 10.48 12.12
CA LEU A 125 7.44 9.29 12.59
C LEU A 125 8.95 9.56 12.54
N ASP A 126 9.65 9.23 13.61
CA ASP A 126 11.11 9.33 13.61
C ASP A 126 11.70 8.43 12.52
N MET A 127 12.89 8.81 12.05
CA MET A 127 13.55 8.13 10.94
C MET A 127 13.94 6.70 11.30
N GLU A 128 14.25 6.42 12.57
CA GLU A 128 14.66 5.09 13.02
C GLU A 128 13.50 4.09 12.95
N THR A 129 12.31 4.53 13.36
CA THR A 129 11.05 3.77 13.33
C THR A 129 10.63 3.51 11.89
N LEU A 130 10.76 4.50 11.00
CA LEU A 130 10.55 4.31 9.56
C LEU A 130 11.53 3.29 8.95
N ASP A 131 12.82 3.39 9.29
CA ASP A 131 13.84 2.45 8.79
C ASP A 131 13.66 1.05 9.36
N PHE A 132 13.16 0.91 10.58
CA PHE A 132 12.76 -0.37 11.16
C PHE A 132 11.54 -0.97 10.45
N ALA A 133 10.49 -0.18 10.20
CA ALA A 133 9.31 -0.63 9.48
C ALA A 133 9.66 -1.05 8.04
N LEU A 134 10.50 -0.27 7.35
CA LEU A 134 10.98 -0.59 6.00
C LEU A 134 11.73 -1.92 5.94
N ARG A 135 12.61 -2.16 6.91
CA ARG A 135 13.33 -3.45 7.01
C ARG A 135 12.37 -4.60 7.24
N SER A 136 11.36 -4.41 8.08
CA SER A 136 10.35 -5.43 8.36
C SER A 136 9.50 -5.73 7.12
N ALA A 137 8.97 -4.71 6.44
CA ALA A 137 8.22 -4.88 5.20
C ALA A 137 9.05 -5.53 4.09
N ALA A 138 10.33 -5.16 3.95
CA ALA A 138 11.24 -5.77 2.98
C ALA A 138 11.45 -7.28 3.24
N ARG A 139 11.60 -7.67 4.51
CA ARG A 139 11.72 -9.09 4.90
C ARG A 139 10.44 -9.86 4.64
N ALA A 140 9.28 -9.29 4.98
CA ALA A 140 7.99 -9.90 4.68
C ALA A 140 7.83 -10.14 3.17
N LYS A 141 8.10 -9.12 2.34
CA LYS A 141 8.05 -9.23 0.88
C LYS A 141 8.96 -10.35 0.36
N ALA A 142 10.23 -10.35 0.79
CA ALA A 142 11.19 -11.36 0.35
C ALA A 142 10.72 -12.78 0.71
N MET A 143 10.21 -12.96 1.93
CA MET A 143 9.73 -14.28 2.38
C MET A 143 8.48 -14.74 1.65
N TYR A 144 7.48 -13.87 1.49
CA TYR A 144 6.26 -14.22 0.74
C TYR A 144 6.58 -14.59 -0.71
N ALA A 145 7.53 -13.90 -1.33
CA ALA A 145 8.02 -14.25 -2.66
C ALA A 145 8.76 -15.60 -2.66
N THR A 146 9.61 -15.88 -1.67
CA THR A 146 10.31 -17.18 -1.55
C THR A 146 9.34 -18.35 -1.43
N ILE A 147 8.24 -18.20 -0.69
CA ILE A 147 7.23 -19.26 -0.53
C ILE A 147 6.17 -19.28 -1.64
N GLY A 148 6.23 -18.37 -2.62
CA GLY A 148 5.32 -18.31 -3.75
C GLY A 148 3.90 -17.80 -3.43
N ILE A 149 3.74 -17.00 -2.36
CA ILE A 149 2.46 -16.34 -2.05
C ILE A 149 2.48 -14.92 -2.63
N ASP A 150 2.26 -14.82 -3.94
CA ASP A 150 2.42 -13.58 -4.71
C ASP A 150 1.51 -12.45 -4.21
N GLU A 151 0.25 -12.75 -3.89
CA GLU A 151 -0.71 -11.76 -3.39
C GLU A 151 -0.19 -11.05 -2.12
N ARG A 152 0.38 -11.82 -1.19
CA ARG A 152 0.95 -11.27 0.05
C ARG A 152 2.30 -10.60 -0.16
N ALA A 153 3.09 -11.08 -1.13
CA ALA A 153 4.32 -10.41 -1.53
C ALA A 153 4.02 -9.01 -2.10
N ASP A 154 2.95 -8.88 -2.87
CA ASP A 154 2.43 -7.62 -3.41
C ASP A 154 1.90 -6.70 -2.30
N GLU A 155 1.13 -7.21 -1.34
CA GLU A 155 0.70 -6.45 -0.16
C GLU A 155 1.89 -5.91 0.63
N ALA A 156 2.87 -6.76 0.93
CA ALA A 156 4.11 -6.35 1.60
C ALA A 156 4.90 -5.33 0.78
N HIS A 157 4.90 -5.46 -0.55
CA HIS A 157 5.52 -4.48 -1.44
C HIS A 157 4.82 -3.12 -1.38
N ARG A 158 3.48 -3.09 -1.37
CA ARG A 158 2.69 -1.86 -1.23
C ARG A 158 2.98 -1.17 0.11
N LEU A 159 3.02 -1.93 1.20
CA LEU A 159 3.40 -1.41 2.53
C LEU A 159 4.81 -0.82 2.51
N GLN A 160 5.76 -1.52 1.88
CA GLN A 160 7.13 -1.03 1.73
C GLN A 160 7.19 0.27 0.91
N LEU A 161 6.45 0.39 -0.19
CA LEU A 161 6.40 1.60 -1.02
C LEU A 161 5.83 2.79 -0.24
N GLU A 162 4.79 2.55 0.54
CA GLU A 162 4.15 3.58 1.35
C GLU A 162 5.06 4.09 2.48
N LEU A 163 5.79 3.18 3.14
CA LEU A 163 6.83 3.53 4.11
C LEU A 163 7.99 4.31 3.45
N ARG A 164 8.40 3.94 2.22
CA ARG A 164 9.42 4.69 1.47
C ARG A 164 8.93 6.09 1.15
N ARG A 165 7.68 6.22 0.70
CA ARG A 165 7.04 7.51 0.42
C ARG A 165 7.10 8.41 1.66
N LYS A 166 6.68 7.90 2.83
CA LYS A 166 6.74 8.64 4.09
C LYS A 166 8.17 9.02 4.48
N ARG A 167 9.14 8.12 4.31
CA ARG A 167 10.57 8.40 4.55
C ARG A 167 11.13 9.50 3.66
N TYR A 168 10.78 9.52 2.38
CA TYR A 168 11.22 10.58 1.48
C TYR A 168 10.50 11.90 1.76
N ALA A 169 9.21 11.85 2.08
CA ALA A 169 8.43 13.02 2.46
C ALA A 169 8.96 13.67 3.75
N SER A 170 9.35 12.88 4.77
CA SER A 170 9.92 13.42 6.02
C SER A 170 11.28 14.09 5.83
N ARG A 171 11.98 13.79 4.72
CA ARG A 171 13.23 14.46 4.31
C ARG A 171 13.02 15.63 3.36
N GLY A 172 11.78 15.92 2.96
CA GLY A 172 11.48 16.92 1.93
C GLY A 172 11.97 16.54 0.52
N GLU A 173 12.24 15.25 0.28
CA GLU A 173 12.75 14.79 -1.00
C GLU A 173 11.63 14.63 -2.05
N TRP A 174 11.90 15.07 -3.28
CA TRP A 174 10.95 15.00 -4.41
C TRP A 174 10.51 13.56 -4.73
N THR A 175 11.34 12.58 -4.42
CA THR A 175 11.05 11.15 -4.55
C THR A 175 9.77 10.75 -3.83
N GLY A 176 9.41 11.42 -2.73
CA GLY A 176 8.15 11.19 -2.03
C GLY A 176 6.93 11.51 -2.90
N TYR A 177 6.98 12.61 -3.66
CA TYR A 177 5.93 12.97 -4.61
C TYR A 177 5.89 12.04 -5.81
N ILE A 178 7.04 11.62 -6.33
CA ILE A 178 7.13 10.64 -7.42
C ILE A 178 6.45 9.34 -7.00
N LEU A 179 6.72 8.85 -5.78
CA LEU A 179 6.08 7.64 -5.25
C LEU A 179 4.59 7.82 -5.01
N LEU A 180 4.14 9.03 -4.68
CA LEU A 180 2.71 9.35 -4.58
C LEU A 180 2.04 9.26 -5.97
N VAL A 181 2.64 9.89 -6.99
CA VAL A 181 2.16 9.82 -8.37
C VAL A 181 2.15 8.37 -8.85
N TRP A 182 3.23 7.63 -8.62
CA TRP A 182 3.32 6.21 -8.93
C TRP A 182 2.22 5.40 -8.25
N ARG A 183 1.95 5.63 -6.97
CA ARG A 183 0.85 4.97 -6.22
C ARG A 183 -0.50 5.26 -6.84
N VAL A 184 -0.76 6.51 -7.19
CA VAL A 184 -2.01 6.92 -7.84
C VAL A 184 -2.14 6.18 -9.17
N LEU A 185 -1.13 6.26 -10.04
CA LEU A 185 -1.11 5.61 -11.35
C LEU A 185 -1.23 4.08 -11.29
N THR A 186 -0.59 3.41 -10.33
CA THR A 186 -0.67 1.94 -10.18
C THR A 186 -1.94 1.46 -9.49
N GLY A 187 -2.67 2.35 -8.79
CA GLY A 187 -4.01 2.07 -8.29
C GLY A 187 -5.09 2.05 -9.38
N TYR A 188 -4.72 2.40 -10.60
CA TYR A 188 -5.55 2.27 -11.78
C TYR A 188 -5.88 0.82 -12.10
N GLY A 189 -7.15 0.53 -12.39
CA GLY A 189 -7.56 -0.81 -12.79
C GLY A 189 -7.32 -1.87 -11.71
N THR A 190 -7.52 -1.52 -10.43
CA THR A 190 -7.53 -2.51 -9.33
C THR A 190 -8.93 -2.76 -8.77
N SER A 191 -9.91 -1.94 -9.12
CA SER A 191 -11.33 -2.15 -8.82
C SER A 191 -12.22 -1.37 -9.78
N VAL A 192 -13.47 -1.82 -9.95
CA VAL A 192 -14.46 -1.15 -10.81
C VAL A 192 -14.70 0.30 -10.38
N GLN A 193 -14.85 0.54 -9.08
CA GLN A 193 -15.05 1.89 -8.54
C GLN A 193 -13.88 2.83 -8.86
N ARG A 194 -12.64 2.33 -8.76
CA ARG A 194 -11.45 3.11 -9.08
C ARG A 194 -11.34 3.38 -10.56
N TRP A 195 -11.65 2.39 -11.39
CA TRP A 195 -11.70 2.58 -12.83
C TRP A 195 -12.70 3.71 -13.20
N PHE A 196 -13.91 3.69 -12.63
CA PHE A 196 -14.88 4.80 -12.81
C PHE A 196 -14.36 6.14 -12.27
N GLY A 197 -13.68 6.15 -11.12
CA GLY A 197 -13.06 7.36 -10.59
C GLY A 197 -12.00 7.93 -11.54
N TRP A 198 -11.15 7.08 -12.11
CA TRP A 198 -10.17 7.44 -13.12
C TRP A 198 -10.81 7.92 -14.43
N LEU A 199 -11.89 7.29 -14.86
CA LEU A 199 -12.69 7.70 -16.02
C LEU A 199 -13.19 9.14 -15.85
N LEU A 200 -13.87 9.41 -14.73
CA LEU A 200 -14.41 10.75 -14.43
C LEU A 200 -13.30 11.80 -14.26
N GLY A 201 -12.23 11.45 -13.55
CA GLY A 201 -11.07 12.34 -13.38
C GLY A 201 -10.40 12.68 -14.70
N THR A 202 -10.29 11.72 -15.61
CA THR A 202 -9.74 11.91 -16.96
C THR A 202 -10.63 12.81 -17.80
N LEU A 203 -11.95 12.59 -17.77
CA LEU A 203 -12.91 13.45 -18.47
C LEU A 203 -12.85 14.89 -17.97
N LEU A 204 -12.77 15.08 -16.65
CA LEU A 204 -12.63 16.40 -16.04
C LEU A 204 -11.31 17.07 -16.45
N PHE A 205 -10.19 16.34 -16.36
CA PHE A 205 -8.87 16.86 -16.74
C PHE A 205 -8.85 17.33 -18.19
N PHE A 206 -9.29 16.49 -19.13
CA PHE A 206 -9.29 16.87 -20.56
C PHE A 206 -10.33 17.95 -20.87
N SER A 207 -11.47 17.98 -20.18
CA SER A 207 -12.41 19.09 -20.29
C SER A 207 -11.76 20.41 -19.88
N LEU A 208 -11.07 20.46 -18.74
CA LEU A 208 -10.37 21.68 -18.31
C LEU A 208 -9.24 22.04 -19.26
N ALA A 209 -8.48 21.06 -19.73
CA ALA A 209 -7.38 21.28 -20.66
C ALA A 209 -7.88 21.82 -22.01
N TYR A 210 -8.99 21.31 -22.56
CA TYR A 210 -9.60 21.87 -23.76
C TYR A 210 -10.11 23.29 -23.57
N GLY A 211 -10.75 23.58 -22.44
CA GLY A 211 -11.15 24.96 -22.12
C GLY A 211 -9.96 25.91 -22.07
N ALA A 212 -8.86 25.49 -21.44
CA ALA A 212 -7.63 26.27 -21.34
C ALA A 212 -6.95 26.46 -22.71
N LEU A 213 -6.85 25.40 -23.52
CA LEU A 213 -6.27 25.49 -24.87
C LEU A 213 -7.10 26.38 -25.79
N TYR A 214 -8.43 26.33 -25.70
CA TYR A 214 -9.30 27.18 -26.50
C TYR A 214 -9.16 28.64 -26.10
N ALA A 215 -9.21 28.94 -24.79
CA ALA A 215 -9.01 30.29 -24.27
C ALA A 215 -7.62 30.85 -24.64
N GLY A 216 -6.60 30.00 -24.70
CA GLY A 216 -5.24 30.35 -25.14
C GLY A 216 -5.05 30.40 -26.66
N GLY A 217 -6.08 30.14 -27.47
CA GLY A 217 -6.00 30.13 -28.94
C GLY A 217 -5.21 28.96 -29.53
N ALA A 218 -4.85 27.96 -28.72
CA ALA A 218 -4.07 26.79 -29.12
C ALA A 218 -4.91 25.68 -29.79
N ILE A 219 -6.24 25.77 -29.70
CA ILE A 219 -7.18 24.94 -30.47
C ILE A 219 -8.28 25.80 -31.07
N THR A 220 -8.78 25.41 -32.24
CA THR A 220 -10.02 25.93 -32.82
C THR A 220 -10.95 24.78 -33.18
N LEU A 221 -12.26 25.02 -33.14
CA LEU A 221 -13.22 24.03 -33.59
C LEU A 221 -13.31 24.03 -35.11
N ALA A 222 -13.48 22.85 -35.71
CA ALA A 222 -13.78 22.75 -37.12
C ALA A 222 -15.16 23.37 -37.42
N ASN A 223 -15.31 23.96 -38.59
CA ASN A 223 -16.53 24.64 -39.06
C ASN A 223 -16.95 25.89 -38.25
N ASP A 224 -16.00 26.58 -37.61
CA ASP A 224 -16.25 27.82 -36.86
C ASP A 224 -17.35 27.69 -35.78
N ALA A 225 -17.48 26.50 -35.20
CA ALA A 225 -18.45 26.26 -34.14
C ALA A 225 -18.11 27.07 -32.87
N ASP A 226 -19.15 27.53 -32.17
CA ASP A 226 -19.00 28.24 -30.91
C ASP A 226 -18.53 27.32 -29.78
N PHE A 227 -17.57 27.80 -28.99
CA PHE A 227 -17.10 27.10 -27.79
C PHE A 227 -17.89 27.56 -26.57
N SER A 228 -18.75 26.67 -26.08
CA SER A 228 -19.51 26.86 -24.84
C SER A 228 -18.86 26.09 -23.68
N ILE A 229 -19.33 26.34 -22.46
CA ILE A 229 -18.93 25.58 -21.27
C ILE A 229 -19.23 24.07 -21.43
N ALA A 230 -20.28 23.71 -22.18
CA ALA A 230 -20.64 22.33 -22.46
C ALA A 230 -19.78 21.69 -23.57
N THR A 231 -19.11 22.50 -24.39
CA THR A 231 -18.29 22.01 -25.50
C THR A 231 -17.05 21.27 -24.99
N ALA A 232 -16.41 21.78 -23.93
CA ALA A 232 -15.23 21.15 -23.35
C ALA A 232 -15.47 19.72 -22.79
N PRO A 233 -16.51 19.46 -21.96
CA PRO A 233 -16.80 18.11 -21.49
C PRO A 233 -17.32 17.22 -22.62
N TYR A 234 -18.07 17.77 -23.59
CA TYR A 234 -18.49 17.04 -24.78
C TYR A 234 -17.30 16.50 -25.57
N LEU A 235 -16.31 17.36 -25.86
CA LEU A 235 -15.08 16.96 -26.56
C LEU A 235 -14.29 15.92 -25.76
N ALA A 236 -14.21 16.06 -24.43
CA ALA A 236 -13.56 15.08 -23.57
C ALA A 236 -14.22 13.70 -23.65
N VAL A 237 -15.56 13.63 -23.62
CA VAL A 237 -16.32 12.38 -23.73
C VAL A 237 -16.19 11.75 -25.10
N ILE A 238 -16.32 12.54 -26.17
CA ILE A 238 -16.26 11.97 -27.51
C ILE A 238 -14.85 11.51 -27.85
N ASN A 239 -13.81 12.28 -27.54
CA ASN A 239 -12.44 11.83 -27.78
C ASN A 239 -12.02 10.66 -26.88
N LEU A 240 -12.75 10.41 -25.78
CA LEU A 240 -12.58 9.19 -24.99
C LEU A 240 -13.14 7.95 -25.70
N VAL A 241 -14.29 8.05 -26.38
CA VAL A 241 -15.04 6.89 -26.91
C VAL A 241 -14.85 6.68 -28.41
N ALA A 242 -14.76 7.77 -29.16
CA ALA A 242 -14.60 7.79 -30.59
C ALA A 242 -13.18 8.23 -30.92
N PHE A 243 -12.35 7.29 -31.38
CA PHE A 243 -11.00 7.51 -31.91
C PHE A 243 -10.96 8.39 -33.20
N GLY A 244 -11.96 9.24 -33.43
CA GLY A 244 -12.19 9.97 -34.67
C GLY A 244 -12.81 11.35 -34.51
N ALA A 245 -13.08 11.86 -33.30
CA ALA A 245 -13.56 13.25 -33.15
C ALA A 245 -12.45 14.30 -33.16
N TYR A 246 -11.21 13.88 -33.45
CA TYR A 246 -10.13 14.76 -33.91
C TYR A 246 -10.55 15.60 -35.13
N THR A 247 -11.60 15.21 -35.87
CA THR A 247 -12.15 16.01 -36.96
C THR A 247 -12.80 17.32 -36.50
N GLN A 248 -13.17 17.45 -35.21
CA GLN A 248 -13.81 18.65 -34.67
C GLN A 248 -12.82 19.62 -34.01
N ILE A 249 -11.59 19.19 -33.71
CA ILE A 249 -10.56 20.02 -33.07
C ILE A 249 -9.40 20.19 -34.03
N VAL A 250 -9.10 21.43 -34.39
CA VAL A 250 -7.92 21.81 -35.16
C VAL A 250 -6.86 22.32 -34.17
N PRO A 251 -5.83 21.52 -33.85
CA PRO A 251 -4.75 21.96 -32.97
C PRO A 251 -3.86 23.00 -33.67
N LYS A 252 -3.47 24.03 -32.94
CA LYS A 252 -2.54 25.07 -33.39
C LYS A 252 -1.25 24.95 -32.59
N GLY A 253 -0.42 23.98 -32.97
CA GLY A 253 0.93 23.78 -32.44
C GLY A 253 1.12 22.49 -31.65
N ALA A 254 2.40 22.18 -31.40
CA ALA A 254 2.84 20.90 -30.87
C ALA A 254 2.26 20.55 -29.48
N LEU A 255 1.98 21.54 -28.64
CA LEU A 255 1.39 21.32 -27.31
C LEU A 255 -0.05 20.79 -27.42
N ALA A 256 -0.85 21.38 -28.29
CA ALA A 256 -2.23 20.95 -28.51
C ALA A 256 -2.29 19.57 -29.18
N GLU A 257 -1.42 19.33 -30.17
CA GLU A 257 -1.25 18.01 -30.80
C GLU A 257 -0.84 16.95 -29.77
N GLY A 258 0.15 17.24 -28.93
CA GLY A 258 0.63 16.35 -27.89
C GLY A 258 -0.46 15.99 -26.88
N LEU A 259 -1.29 16.97 -26.46
CA LEU A 259 -2.41 16.72 -25.56
C LEU A 259 -3.48 15.82 -26.21
N LEU A 260 -3.80 16.05 -27.49
CA LEU A 260 -4.75 15.23 -28.24
C LEU A 260 -4.27 13.78 -28.40
N MET A 261 -2.98 13.59 -28.70
CA MET A 261 -2.35 12.28 -28.74
C MET A 261 -2.33 11.59 -27.38
N LEU A 262 -2.02 12.35 -26.31
CA LEU A 262 -2.05 11.84 -24.94
C LEU A 262 -3.45 11.35 -24.55
N GLN A 263 -4.48 12.12 -24.89
CA GLN A 263 -5.86 11.69 -24.67
C GLN A 263 -6.19 10.41 -25.42
N ALA A 264 -5.75 10.27 -26.68
CA ALA A 264 -5.94 9.03 -27.46
C ALA A 264 -5.40 7.82 -26.70
N LEU A 265 -4.16 7.94 -26.24
CA LEU A 265 -3.43 6.86 -25.57
C LEU A 265 -4.07 6.52 -24.22
N VAL A 266 -4.42 7.53 -23.42
CA VAL A 266 -5.10 7.34 -22.14
C VAL A 266 -6.48 6.70 -22.34
N SER A 267 -7.21 7.09 -23.39
CA SER A 267 -8.52 6.54 -23.73
C SER A 267 -8.44 5.07 -24.13
N PHE A 268 -7.41 4.69 -24.90
CA PHE A 268 -7.15 3.30 -25.25
C PHE A 268 -6.94 2.42 -24.01
N ILE A 269 -6.13 2.91 -23.05
CA ILE A 269 -5.87 2.23 -21.78
C ILE A 269 -7.16 2.14 -20.94
N LEU A 270 -7.92 3.24 -20.84
CA LEU A 270 -9.21 3.32 -20.13
C LEU A 270 -10.27 2.37 -20.64
N LEU A 271 -10.53 2.38 -21.95
CA LEU A 271 -11.52 1.49 -22.52
C LEU A 271 -11.06 0.03 -22.48
N GLY A 272 -9.80 -0.26 -22.83
CA GLY A 272 -9.27 -1.62 -22.84
C GLY A 272 -9.32 -2.31 -21.47
N THR A 273 -8.92 -1.61 -20.41
CA THR A 273 -9.04 -2.15 -19.04
C THR A 273 -10.50 -2.20 -18.57
N GLY A 274 -11.34 -1.23 -18.96
CA GLY A 274 -12.77 -1.21 -18.66
C GLY A 274 -13.50 -2.43 -19.22
N PHE A 275 -13.24 -2.78 -20.49
CA PHE A 275 -13.75 -4.00 -21.11
C PHE A 275 -13.30 -5.24 -20.34
N THR A 276 -12.02 -5.32 -19.95
CA THR A 276 -11.48 -6.46 -19.20
C THR A 276 -12.23 -6.67 -17.87
N PHE A 277 -12.62 -5.59 -17.18
CA PHE A 277 -13.43 -5.66 -15.97
C PHE A 277 -14.87 -6.12 -16.23
N LEU A 278 -15.48 -5.64 -17.30
CA LEU A 278 -16.85 -6.02 -17.67
C LEU A 278 -16.92 -7.48 -18.15
N THR A 279 -15.84 -8.01 -18.72
CA THR A 279 -15.75 -9.39 -19.22
C THR A 279 -15.28 -10.39 -18.17
N ARG A 280 -14.56 -9.97 -17.12
CA ARG A 280 -14.28 -10.79 -15.93
C ARG A 280 -15.55 -10.93 -15.09
N ARG A 281 -16.43 -11.83 -15.52
CA ARG A 281 -17.47 -12.43 -14.66
C ARG A 281 -16.93 -13.71 -14.04
#